data_AF-A0A529HXM1-F1
#
_entry.id   AF-A0A529HXM1-F1
#
_cell.length_a   1.000
_cell.length_b   1.000
_cell.length_c   1.000
_cell.angle_alpha   90.00
_cell.angle_beta   90.00
_cell.angle_gamma   90.00
#
_symmetry.space_group_name_H-M   'P 1'
#
loop_
_entity.id
_entity.type
_entity.pdbx_description
1 polymer ?
#
loop_
_entity_poly.entity_id
_entity_poly.type
_entity_poly.pdbx_seq_one_letter_code
_entity_poly.pdbx_strand_id
1 'polypeptide(L)'
;MNRPLSRRNLLSSLAAIPAVAFIAACSDSEEEAKAADAKPANPATPAAAKVPEAQGTVDMAQLLKPGALPEKQLGKDDAKVTIVEYASMTCPHCAHFNDTTFPELKTKYIDTGKARYI
;
A
#
# COMPACT_ATOMS: atom_id res chain seq x y z
N MET A 1 3.18 29.56 46.93
CA MET A 1 2.43 28.33 47.25
C MET A 1 1.02 28.40 46.66
N ASN A 2 0.47 27.24 46.28
CA ASN A 2 -0.91 26.96 45.86
C ASN A 2 -1.19 27.04 44.35
N ARG A 3 -0.96 25.91 43.65
CA ARG A 3 -1.69 25.59 42.41
C ARG A 3 -2.85 24.64 42.77
N PRO A 4 -4.10 24.96 42.39
CA PRO A 4 -5.28 24.19 42.78
C PRO A 4 -5.29 22.83 42.08
N LEU A 5 -5.39 21.78 42.89
CA LEU A 5 -5.54 20.40 42.45
C LEU A 5 -6.80 20.28 41.58
N SER A 6 -6.58 19.95 40.30
CA SER A 6 -7.61 19.83 39.29
C SER A 6 -8.57 18.71 39.66
N ARG A 7 -9.83 19.09 39.88
CA ARG A 7 -11.01 18.22 40.11
C ARG A 7 -11.21 17.12 39.05
N ARG A 8 -10.45 17.14 37.96
CA ARG A 8 -10.52 16.17 36.87
C ARG A 8 -10.00 14.77 37.25
N ASN A 9 -9.16 14.66 38.28
CA ASN A 9 -8.62 13.36 38.71
C ASN A 9 -9.48 12.62 39.75
N LEU A 10 -10.66 13.15 40.12
CA LEU A 10 -11.57 12.52 41.08
C LEU A 10 -12.72 11.71 40.45
N LEU A 11 -12.86 11.74 39.12
CA LEU A 11 -13.92 11.01 38.40
C LEU A 11 -13.46 9.68 37.80
N SER A 12 -12.20 9.30 37.97
CA SER A 12 -11.63 8.08 37.37
C SER A 12 -11.69 6.83 38.27
N SER A 13 -12.41 6.91 39.39
CA SER A 13 -12.50 5.82 40.37
C SER A 13 -13.96 5.39 40.58
N LEU A 14 -14.58 4.78 39.57
CA LEU A 14 -15.68 3.83 39.78
C LEU A 14 -15.56 2.72 38.73
N ALA A 15 -14.92 1.63 39.17
CA ALA A 15 -14.88 0.33 38.52
C ALA A 15 -16.32 -0.18 38.28
N ALA A 16 -16.65 -0.59 37.05
CA ALA A 16 -16.57 -1.96 36.55
C ALA A 16 -17.78 -2.84 36.91
N ILE A 17 -18.19 -3.65 35.92
CA ILE A 17 -19.16 -4.78 35.94
C ILE A 17 -20.61 -4.35 35.62
N PRO A 18 -21.29 -4.82 34.53
CA PRO A 18 -20.94 -5.84 33.53
C PRO A 18 -21.21 -5.42 32.06
N ALA A 19 -20.18 -5.34 31.22
CA ALA A 19 -20.34 -5.23 29.76
C ALA A 19 -19.53 -6.27 28.98
N VAL A 20 -19.13 -7.35 29.65
CA VAL A 20 -18.38 -8.48 29.05
C VAL A 20 -19.34 -9.48 28.38
N ALA A 21 -20.66 -9.39 28.62
CA ALA A 21 -21.63 -10.33 28.07
C ALA A 21 -22.05 -10.06 26.60
N PHE A 22 -21.67 -8.92 25.99
CA PHE A 22 -22.07 -8.59 24.61
C PHE A 22 -20.98 -8.82 23.55
N ILE A 23 -19.76 -9.21 23.93
CA ILE A 23 -18.67 -9.48 22.97
C ILE A 23 -18.63 -10.97 22.55
N ALA A 24 -19.39 -11.85 23.22
CA ALA A 24 -19.42 -13.29 22.95
C ALA A 24 -20.40 -13.74 21.85
N ALA A 25 -20.99 -12.83 21.07
CA ALA A 25 -22.02 -13.17 20.07
C ALA A 25 -21.64 -12.92 18.60
N CYS A 26 -20.40 -12.49 18.30
CA CYS A 26 -19.94 -12.30 16.92
C CYS A 26 -18.60 -12.96 16.57
N SER A 27 -18.09 -13.86 17.42
CA SER A 27 -16.94 -14.68 17.07
C SER A 27 -17.20 -16.14 17.45
N ASP A 28 -18.03 -16.79 16.65
CA ASP A 28 -17.89 -18.21 16.38
C ASP A 28 -17.49 -18.36 14.91
N SER A 29 -16.20 -18.55 14.72
CA SER A 29 -15.69 -19.62 13.87
C SER A 29 -14.51 -20.17 14.64
N GLU A 30 -14.81 -21.01 15.62
CA GLU A 30 -13.84 -21.94 16.20
C GLU A 30 -13.48 -22.95 15.11
N GLU A 31 -12.31 -22.77 14.48
CA GLU A 31 -11.56 -23.89 13.94
C GLU A 31 -10.27 -24.02 14.75
N GLU A 32 -10.33 -25.01 15.61
CA GLU A 32 -9.27 -25.60 16.41
C GLU A 32 -7.99 -25.79 15.55
N ALA A 33 -6.97 -24.97 15.77
CA ALA A 33 -5.66 -25.16 15.16
C ALA A 33 -4.55 -24.95 16.20
N LYS A 34 -4.37 -26.02 16.98
CA LYS A 34 -3.11 -26.53 17.53
C LYS A 34 -1.91 -25.65 17.20
N ALA A 35 -1.33 -25.04 18.24
CA ALA A 35 0.02 -24.51 18.19
C ALA A 35 0.95 -25.61 17.64
N ALA A 36 1.26 -25.52 16.36
CA ALA A 36 2.31 -26.28 15.73
C ALA A 36 3.59 -25.51 15.98
N ASP A 37 4.53 -26.17 16.67
CA ASP A 37 5.92 -25.77 16.79
C ASP A 37 6.41 -25.06 15.52
N ALA A 38 6.71 -23.77 15.65
CA ALA A 38 7.40 -23.01 14.63
C ALA A 38 8.83 -23.56 14.52
N LYS A 39 9.00 -24.60 13.71
CA LYS A 39 10.30 -24.97 13.14
C LYS A 39 10.84 -23.70 12.45
N PRO A 40 12.06 -23.22 12.78
CA PRO A 40 12.60 -22.03 12.15
C PRO A 40 12.54 -22.19 10.62
N ALA A 41 11.91 -21.23 9.95
CA ALA A 41 11.90 -21.16 8.50
C ALA A 41 13.35 -21.06 8.04
N ASN A 42 13.81 -22.11 7.36
CA ASN A 42 15.08 -22.11 6.65
C ASN A 42 15.04 -20.96 5.62
N PRO A 43 16.05 -20.08 5.53
CA PRO A 43 16.04 -19.01 4.54
C PRO A 43 15.97 -19.64 3.15
N ALA A 44 14.83 -19.47 2.48
CA ALA A 44 14.64 -19.96 1.13
C ALA A 44 15.61 -19.23 0.20
N THR A 45 16.50 -19.99 -0.43
CA THR A 45 17.27 -19.54 -1.59
C THR A 45 16.30 -18.95 -2.62
N PRO A 46 16.57 -17.78 -3.23
CA PRO A 46 15.69 -17.23 -4.25
C PRO A 46 15.59 -18.23 -5.40
N ALA A 47 14.45 -18.90 -5.51
CA ALA A 47 14.12 -19.62 -6.73
C ALA A 47 14.03 -18.56 -7.84
N ALA A 48 14.75 -18.77 -8.94
CA ALA A 48 14.64 -17.92 -10.11
C ALA A 48 13.17 -17.92 -10.56
N ALA A 49 12.47 -16.81 -10.29
CA ALA A 49 11.08 -16.66 -10.66
C ALA A 49 10.99 -16.72 -12.18
N LYS A 50 10.22 -17.69 -12.70
CA LYS A 50 9.94 -17.77 -14.13
C LYS A 50 9.18 -16.49 -14.53
N VAL A 51 9.74 -15.71 -15.45
CA VAL A 51 9.11 -14.49 -15.94
C VAL A 51 7.76 -14.86 -16.56
N PRO A 52 6.65 -14.23 -16.14
CA PRO A 52 5.34 -14.50 -16.71
C PRO A 52 5.33 -14.11 -18.19
N GLU A 53 4.66 -14.91 -19.00
CA GLU A 53 4.47 -14.61 -20.43
C GLU A 53 3.53 -13.42 -20.60
N ALA A 54 3.78 -12.60 -21.62
CA ALA A 54 2.97 -11.43 -21.90
C ALA A 54 1.53 -11.84 -22.26
N GLN A 55 0.54 -11.24 -21.61
CA GLN A 55 -0.88 -11.57 -21.84
C GLN A 55 -1.46 -10.90 -23.10
N GLY A 56 -0.67 -10.10 -23.83
CA GLY A 56 -1.10 -9.42 -25.03
C GLY A 56 -0.12 -8.35 -25.51
N THR A 57 -0.54 -7.59 -26.51
CA THR A 57 0.20 -6.42 -27.04
C THR A 57 -0.67 -5.17 -26.95
N VAL A 58 -0.04 -4.02 -26.76
CA VAL A 58 -0.70 -2.71 -26.70
C VAL A 58 -0.22 -1.89 -27.90
N ASP A 59 -1.15 -1.28 -28.63
CA ASP A 59 -0.80 -0.29 -29.66
C ASP A 59 -0.37 1.01 -29.00
N MET A 60 0.95 1.16 -28.83
CA MET A 60 1.54 2.34 -28.20
C MET A 60 1.33 3.61 -29.02
N ALA A 61 1.20 3.51 -30.35
CA ALA A 61 0.96 4.67 -31.19
C ALA A 61 -0.46 5.20 -31.02
N GLN A 62 -1.44 4.32 -30.80
CA GLN A 62 -2.79 4.72 -30.41
C GLN A 62 -2.85 5.25 -28.98
N LEU A 63 -2.18 4.57 -28.04
CA LEU A 63 -2.19 4.92 -26.62
C LEU A 63 -1.63 6.31 -26.35
N LEU A 64 -0.56 6.70 -27.05
CA LEU A 64 0.13 7.97 -26.86
C LEU A 64 -0.40 9.10 -27.76
N LYS A 65 -1.57 8.92 -28.41
CA LYS A 65 -2.21 10.00 -29.16
C LYS A 65 -2.57 11.13 -28.19
N PRO A 66 -2.16 12.38 -28.46
CA PRO A 66 -2.52 13.50 -27.59
C PRO A 66 -4.03 13.64 -27.44
N GLY A 67 -4.49 13.75 -26.19
CA GLY A 67 -5.87 14.09 -25.86
C GLY A 67 -6.16 15.59 -25.99
N ALA A 68 -7.34 16.00 -25.47
CA ALA A 68 -7.71 17.42 -25.40
C ALA A 68 -6.80 18.22 -24.46
N LEU A 69 -6.19 17.55 -23.49
CA LEU A 69 -5.22 18.12 -22.56
C LEU A 69 -3.86 17.45 -22.79
N PRO A 70 -2.75 18.19 -22.62
CA PRO A 70 -1.42 17.62 -22.70
C PRO A 70 -1.18 16.66 -21.53
N GLU A 71 -0.59 15.51 -21.84
CA GLU A 71 -0.15 14.55 -20.82
C GLU A 71 0.95 15.13 -19.93
N LYS A 72 1.03 14.63 -18.71
CA LYS A 72 2.17 14.89 -17.82
C LYS A 72 3.20 13.80 -18.04
N GLN A 73 4.47 14.14 -17.89
CA GLN A 73 5.54 13.18 -18.14
C GLN A 73 6.78 13.50 -17.31
N LEU A 74 7.47 12.44 -16.89
CA LEU A 74 8.67 12.44 -16.06
C LEU A 74 9.69 11.42 -16.60
N GLY A 75 10.97 11.77 -16.55
CA GLY A 75 12.07 10.93 -17.04
C GLY A 75 12.57 11.34 -18.43
N LYS A 76 13.42 10.50 -19.03
CA LYS A 76 14.00 10.76 -20.35
C LYS A 76 13.07 10.30 -21.47
N ASP A 77 12.97 11.09 -22.54
CA ASP A 77 12.12 10.75 -23.70
C ASP A 77 12.55 9.47 -24.42
N ASP A 78 13.85 9.11 -24.34
CA ASP A 78 14.46 7.94 -24.97
C ASP A 78 14.60 6.71 -24.04
N ALA A 79 13.99 6.75 -22.85
CA ALA A 79 14.00 5.64 -21.91
C ALA A 79 13.41 4.37 -22.56
N LYS A 80 14.03 3.21 -22.27
CA LYS A 80 13.67 1.93 -22.93
C LYS A 80 12.32 1.39 -22.50
N VAL A 81 11.85 1.77 -21.32
CA VAL A 81 10.55 1.36 -20.78
C VAL A 81 9.67 2.59 -20.65
N THR A 82 8.42 2.49 -21.07
CA THR A 82 7.39 3.51 -20.84
C THR A 82 6.33 2.93 -19.91
N ILE A 83 6.02 3.68 -18.86
CA ILE A 83 4.95 3.38 -17.90
C ILE A 83 3.89 4.46 -18.10
N VAL A 84 2.65 4.04 -18.32
CA VAL A 84 1.50 4.94 -18.46
C VAL A 84 0.57 4.72 -17.28
N GLU A 85 0.34 5.76 -16.47
CA GLU A 85 -0.58 5.70 -15.33
C GLU A 85 -1.94 6.32 -15.67
N TYR A 86 -3.00 5.53 -15.49
CA TYR A 86 -4.37 6.04 -15.46
C TYR A 86 -4.77 6.39 -14.03
N ALA A 87 -4.42 7.61 -13.60
CA ALA A 87 -4.72 8.10 -12.27
C ALA A 87 -6.00 8.95 -12.20
N SER A 88 -6.59 8.98 -11.00
CA SER A 88 -7.62 9.96 -10.63
C SER A 88 -7.23 10.62 -9.31
N MET A 89 -7.36 11.94 -9.23
CA MET A 89 -7.14 12.71 -8.00
C MET A 89 -8.13 12.37 -6.88
N THR A 90 -9.20 11.65 -7.19
CA THR A 90 -10.19 11.17 -6.21
C THR A 90 -10.04 9.69 -5.88
N CYS A 91 -9.09 8.97 -6.50
CA CYS A 91 -8.86 7.54 -6.24
C CYS A 91 -7.94 7.35 -5.02
N PRO A 92 -8.39 6.70 -3.93
CA PRO A 92 -7.56 6.48 -2.75
C PRO A 92 -6.39 5.52 -3.00
N HIS A 93 -6.52 4.59 -3.95
CA HIS A 93 -5.43 3.69 -4.33
C HIS A 93 -4.31 4.43 -5.07
N CYS A 94 -4.65 5.39 -5.93
CA CYS A 94 -3.67 6.25 -6.60
C CYS A 94 -2.95 7.13 -5.59
N ALA A 95 -3.67 7.70 -4.62
CA ALA A 95 -3.05 8.46 -3.53
C ALA A 95 -2.05 7.60 -2.74
N HIS A 96 -2.44 6.38 -2.36
CA HIS A 96 -1.54 5.46 -1.68
C HIS A 96 -0.31 5.11 -2.52
N PHE A 97 -0.49 4.81 -3.82
CA PHE A 97 0.61 4.52 -4.73
C PHE A 97 1.60 5.70 -4.81
N ASN A 98 1.09 6.93 -4.96
CA ASN A 98 1.91 8.13 -5.02
C ASN A 98 2.74 8.34 -3.75
N ASP A 99 2.19 8.01 -2.59
CA ASP A 99 2.86 8.24 -1.30
C ASP A 99 3.87 7.14 -0.94
N THR A 100 3.60 5.89 -1.35
CA THR A 100 4.38 4.73 -0.89
C THR A 100 5.25 4.08 -1.96
N THR A 101 4.76 4.01 -3.20
CA THR A 101 5.39 3.21 -4.26
C THR A 101 6.11 4.08 -5.28
N PHE A 102 5.47 5.19 -5.68
CA PHE A 102 6.02 6.12 -6.66
C PHE A 102 7.40 6.67 -6.29
N PRO A 103 7.74 7.00 -5.02
CA PRO A 103 9.07 7.51 -4.67
C PRO A 103 10.18 6.51 -5.00
N GLU A 104 9.95 5.22 -4.75
CA GLU A 104 10.88 4.16 -5.10
C GLU A 104 10.98 3.94 -6.60
N LEU A 105 9.84 3.90 -7.30
CA LEU A 105 9.78 3.77 -8.75
C LEU A 105 10.57 4.91 -9.42
N LYS A 106 10.34 6.14 -8.96
CA LYS A 106 11.02 7.33 -9.45
C LYS A 106 12.52 7.24 -9.25
N THR A 107 12.96 6.99 -8.02
CA THR A 107 14.39 6.95 -7.69
C THR A 107 15.13 5.82 -8.43
N LYS A 108 14.54 4.63 -8.48
CA LYS A 108 15.22 3.43 -9.02
C LYS A 108 15.20 3.39 -10.56
N TYR A 109 14.18 3.95 -11.20
CA TYR A 109 13.94 3.74 -12.64
C TYR A 109 13.76 5.03 -13.44
N ILE A 110 13.00 6.01 -12.94
CA ILE A 110 12.73 7.24 -13.70
C ILE A 110 13.96 8.14 -13.70
N ASP A 111 14.51 8.42 -12.52
CA ASP A 111 15.67 9.32 -12.34
C ASP A 111 16.96 8.71 -12.94
N THR A 112 17.05 7.38 -12.98
CA THR A 112 18.16 6.67 -13.63
C THR A 112 18.01 6.59 -15.15
N GLY A 113 16.90 7.07 -15.71
CA GLY A 113 16.61 7.06 -17.15
C GLY A 113 16.25 5.69 -17.71
N LYS A 114 15.94 4.71 -16.85
CA LYS A 114 15.50 3.37 -17.27
C LYS A 114 14.03 3.39 -17.74
N ALA A 115 13.21 4.24 -17.12
CA ALA A 115 11.79 4.37 -17.43
C ALA A 115 11.40 5.82 -17.68
N ARG A 116 10.49 6.02 -18.63
CA ARG A 116 9.68 7.22 -18.78
C ARG A 116 8.31 6.95 -18.18
N TYR A 117 7.81 7.90 -17.41
CA TYR A 117 6.52 7.82 -16.76
C TYR A 117 5.60 8.90 -17.34
N ILE A 118 4.42 8.51 -17.77
CA ILE A 118 3.40 9.35 -18.40
C ILE A 118 2.12 9.22 -17.58
#